data_AF-A0A3A4PWS0-F1
#
_entry.id   AF-A0A3A4PWS0-F1
#
_cell.length_a   1.000
_cell.length_b   1.000
_cell.length_c   1.000
_cell.angle_alpha   90.00
_cell.angle_beta   90.00
_cell.angle_gamma   90.00
#
_symmetry.space_group_name_H-M   'P 1'
#
loop_
_entity.id
_entity.type
_entity.pdbx_description
1 polymer ?
#
loop_
_entity_poly.entity_id
_entity_poly.type
_entity_poly.pdbx_seq_one_letter_code
_entity_poly.pdbx_strand_id
1 'polypeptide(L)'
;FGLADHAAMIAVNHPNVVLGAAGVKFLKPVRAGQTIIADAKVLDRQGRKQIVSVDVLAGDDTVFSGEFTCFTLDNHVLAPSGS
;
A
#
# COMPACT_ATOMS: atom_id res chain seq x y z
N PHE A 1 5.77 6.77 -3.32
CA PHE A 1 4.69 5.88 -3.82
C PHE A 1 5.08 4.41 -3.71
N GLY A 2 6.05 3.90 -4.49
CA GLY A 2 6.37 2.46 -4.51
C GLY A 2 6.66 1.83 -3.13
N LEU A 3 7.42 2.50 -2.25
CA LEU A 3 7.61 2.05 -0.86
C LEU A 3 6.29 1.89 -0.09
N ALA A 4 5.38 2.86 -0.22
CA ALA A 4 4.11 2.86 0.49
C ALA A 4 3.15 1.80 -0.08
N ASP A 5 3.11 1.65 -1.40
CA ASP A 5 2.35 0.58 -2.08
C ASP A 5 2.84 -0.81 -1.62
N HIS A 6 4.16 -1.02 -1.60
CA HIS A 6 4.74 -2.26 -1.10
C HIS A 6 4.37 -2.53 0.36
N ALA A 7 4.47 -1.52 1.23
CA ALA A 7 4.05 -1.63 2.63
C ALA A 7 2.55 -1.96 2.75
N ALA A 8 1.69 -1.38 1.90
CA ALA A 8 0.27 -1.72 1.86
C ALA A 8 0.04 -3.19 1.49
N MET A 9 0.73 -3.71 0.47
CA MET A 9 0.65 -5.12 0.08
C MET A 9 1.13 -6.04 1.21
N ILE A 10 2.22 -5.70 1.91
CA ILE A 10 2.71 -6.44 3.07
C ILE A 10 1.68 -6.44 4.20
N ALA A 11 1.03 -5.30 4.48
CA ALA A 11 0.02 -5.22 5.53
C ALA A 11 -1.21 -6.10 5.24
N VAL A 12 -1.58 -6.26 3.97
CA VAL A 12 -2.62 -7.21 3.55
C VAL A 12 -2.16 -8.67 3.71
N ASN A 13 -0.90 -8.94 3.38
CA ASN A 13 -0.23 -10.24 3.49
C ASN A 13 -0.99 -11.40 2.83
N HIS A 14 -1.26 -11.29 1.53
CA HIS A 14 -1.93 -12.33 0.75
C HIS A 14 -1.15 -12.59 -0.55
N PRO A 15 -0.97 -13.85 -0.99
CA PRO A 15 -0.13 -14.19 -2.14
C PRO A 15 -0.58 -13.54 -3.46
N ASN A 16 -1.89 -13.35 -3.62
CA ASN A 16 -2.50 -12.74 -4.81
C ASN A 16 -3.09 -11.36 -4.51
N VAL A 17 -2.46 -10.57 -3.63
CA VAL A 17 -2.87 -9.18 -3.41
C VAL A 17 -2.44 -8.31 -4.58
N VAL A 18 -3.31 -7.40 -4.99
CA VAL A 18 -3.02 -6.36 -5.99
C VAL A 18 -3.55 -5.00 -5.54
N LEU A 19 -2.91 -3.93 -6.03
CA LEU A 19 -3.40 -2.57 -5.87
C LEU A 19 -4.51 -2.27 -6.89
N GLY A 20 -5.68 -1.86 -6.43
CA GLY A 20 -6.79 -1.42 -7.30
C GLY A 20 -6.89 0.09 -7.46
N ALA A 21 -6.61 0.85 -6.39
CA ALA A 21 -6.60 2.31 -6.41
C ALA A 21 -5.76 2.87 -5.25
N ALA A 22 -5.26 4.10 -5.40
CA ALA A 22 -4.59 4.81 -4.33
C ALA A 22 -4.92 6.31 -4.37
N GLY A 23 -5.26 6.88 -3.21
CA GLY A 23 -5.40 8.32 -3.00
C GLY A 23 -4.28 8.77 -2.07
N VAL A 24 -3.34 9.58 -2.59
CA VAL A 24 -2.09 9.88 -1.87
C VAL A 24 -1.78 11.38 -1.86
N LYS A 25 -1.02 11.81 -0.86
CA LYS A 25 -0.50 13.17 -0.74
C LYS A 25 1.00 13.13 -0.53
N PHE A 26 1.72 13.90 -1.33
CA PHE A 26 3.15 14.18 -1.14
C PHE A 26 3.25 15.47 -0.32
N LEU A 27 3.43 15.32 0.99
CA LEU A 27 3.35 16.43 1.93
C LEU A 27 4.64 17.25 1.95
N LYS A 28 5.79 16.58 1.83
CA LYS A 28 7.12 17.19 1.85
C LYS A 28 8.06 16.45 0.88
N PRO A 29 9.03 17.14 0.24
CA PRO A 29 10.03 16.47 -0.58
C PRO A 29 11.01 15.67 0.30
N VAL A 30 11.51 14.55 -0.24
CA VAL A 30 12.59 13.75 0.36
C VAL A 30 13.89 14.01 -0.40
N ARG A 31 15.04 13.73 0.24
CA ARG A 31 16.37 13.93 -0.35
C ARG A 31 17.09 12.59 -0.58
N ALA A 32 18.00 12.58 -1.56
CA ALA A 32 18.90 11.44 -1.76
C ALA A 32 19.72 11.18 -0.48
N GLY A 33 19.86 9.91 -0.10
CA GLY A 33 20.54 9.49 1.13
C GLY A 33 19.68 9.59 2.40
N GLN A 34 18.47 10.16 2.33
CA GLN A 34 17.55 10.20 3.46
C GLN A 34 16.91 8.82 3.67
N THR A 35 16.90 8.36 4.93
CA THR A 35 16.14 7.17 5.32
C THR A 35 14.68 7.56 5.58
N ILE A 36 13.77 6.77 5.05
CA ILE A 36 12.32 6.92 5.25
C ILE A 36 11.71 5.58 5.63
N ILE A 37 10.65 5.58 6.43
CA ILE A 37 9.96 4.39 6.92
C ILE A 37 8.49 4.50 6.53
N ALA A 38 7.90 3.43 6.01
CA ALA A 38 6.48 3.37 5.69
C ALA A 38 5.75 2.49 6.69
N ASP A 39 4.78 3.07 7.38
CA ASP A 39 3.92 2.36 8.32
C ASP A 39 2.55 2.16 7.68
N ALA A 40 2.19 0.89 7.45
CA ALA A 40 0.95 0.50 6.81
C ALA A 40 0.00 -0.20 7.81
N LYS A 41 -1.28 0.16 7.77
CA LYS A 41 -2.32 -0.40 8.63
C LYS A 41 -3.57 -0.69 7.82
N VAL A 42 -4.06 -1.93 7.88
CA VAL A 42 -5.38 -2.28 7.32
C VAL A 42 -6.45 -1.62 8.20
N LEU A 43 -7.21 -0.71 7.60
CA LEU A 43 -8.31 -0.01 8.27
C LEU A 43 -9.63 -0.77 8.16
N ASP A 44 -9.85 -1.43 7.02
CA ASP A 44 -11.11 -2.12 6.76
C ASP A 44 -10.92 -3.33 5.81
N ARG A 45 -11.79 -4.35 5.95
CA ARG A 45 -11.81 -5.56 5.13
C ARG A 45 -13.26 -5.89 4.74
N GLN A 46 -13.57 -5.77 3.46
CA GLN A 46 -14.89 -6.06 2.87
C GLN A 46 -14.74 -7.12 1.77
N GLY A 47 -14.87 -8.39 2.16
CA GLY A 47 -14.65 -9.52 1.26
C GLY A 47 -13.24 -9.49 0.68
N ARG A 48 -13.12 -9.35 -0.64
CA ARG A 48 -11.82 -9.26 -1.34
C ARG A 48 -11.18 -7.89 -1.26
N LYS A 49 -11.95 -6.84 -0.95
CA LYS A 49 -11.48 -5.45 -0.90
C LYS A 49 -10.93 -5.13 0.49
N GLN A 50 -9.78 -4.47 0.56
CA GLN A 50 -9.16 -4.03 1.80
C GLN A 50 -8.71 -2.57 1.67
N ILE A 51 -9.00 -1.76 2.68
CA ILE A 51 -8.55 -0.37 2.74
C ILE A 51 -7.35 -0.30 3.68
N VAL A 52 -6.24 0.24 3.20
CA VAL A 52 -4.98 0.32 3.93
C VAL A 52 -4.52 1.76 3.98
N SER A 53 -4.35 2.32 5.18
CA SER A 53 -3.65 3.59 5.37
C SER A 53 -2.16 3.36 5.40
N VAL A 54 -1.39 4.22 4.74
CA VAL A 54 0.07 4.22 4.82
C VAL A 54 0.57 5.64 5.05
N ASP A 55 1.33 5.83 6.11
CA ASP A 55 2.12 7.03 6.35
C ASP A 55 3.59 6.73 6.11
N VAL A 56 4.31 7.68 5.53
CA VAL A 56 5.76 7.59 5.33
C VAL A 56 6.42 8.70 6.11
N LEU A 57 7.34 8.32 6.97
CA LEU A 57 8.06 9.20 7.88
C LEU A 57 9.51 9.36 7.45
N ALA A 58 10.06 10.55 7.67
CA ALA A 58 11.48 10.84 7.57
C ALA A 58 11.95 11.39 8.92
N GLY A 59 12.34 10.50 9.84
CA GLY A 59 12.43 10.85 11.27
C GLY A 59 11.02 11.00 11.85
N ASP A 60 10.73 12.12 12.49
CA ASP A 60 9.42 12.42 13.08
C ASP A 60 8.45 13.11 12.09
N ASP A 61 8.93 13.45 10.89
CA ASP A 61 8.14 14.17 9.89
C ASP A 61 7.39 13.22 8.96
N THR A 62 6.06 13.32 8.92
CA THR A 62 5.27 12.70 7.84
C THR A 62 5.52 13.43 6.52
N VAL A 63 6.13 12.74 5.57
CA VAL A 63 6.47 13.27 4.23
C VAL A 63 5.48 12.82 3.15
N PHE A 64 4.76 11.73 3.40
CA PHE A 64 3.72 11.20 2.52
C PHE A 64 2.64 10.50 3.35
N SER A 65 1.40 10.62 2.90
CA SER A 65 0.24 9.92 3.49
C SER A 65 -0.65 9.41 2.37
N GLY A 66 -1.23 8.22 2.52
CA GLY A 66 -2.12 7.69 1.50
C GLY A 66 -3.09 6.62 1.99
N GLU A 67 -4.19 6.48 1.28
CA GLU A 67 -5.11 5.36 1.39
C GLU A 67 -5.02 4.50 0.13
N PHE A 68 -4.84 3.20 0.33
CA PHE A 68 -4.65 2.21 -0.72
C PHE A 68 -5.81 1.21 -0.67
N THR A 69 -6.52 1.08 -1.80
CA THR A 69 -7.52 0.04 -2.00
C THR A 69 -6.86 -1.19 -2.60
N CYS A 70 -6.75 -2.24 -1.80
CA CYS A 70 -6.13 -3.51 -2.17
C CYS A 70 -7.21 -4.56 -2.44
N PHE A 71 -6.93 -5.50 -3.35
CA PHE A 71 -7.81 -6.64 -3.62
C PHE A 71 -7.05 -7.95 -3.48
N THR A 72 -7.64 -8.94 -2.82
CA THR A 72 -7.14 -10.32 -2.77
C THR A 72 -7.91 -11.21 -3.73
N LEU A 73 -7.20 -11.85 -4.64
CA LEU A 73 -7.77 -12.71 -5.68
C LEU A 73 -7.61 -14.19 -5.33
N ASP A 74 -8.49 -15.05 -5.86
CA ASP A 74 -8.36 -16.51 -5.63
C ASP A 74 -7.11 -17.05 -6.33
N ASN A 75 -6.86 -16.59 -7.55
CA ASN A 75 -5.71 -16.96 -8.37
C ASN A 75 -4.78 -15.76 -8.62
N HIS A 76 -3.56 -16.04 -9.06
CA HIS A 76 -2.61 -15.00 -9.47
C HIS A 76 -3.23 -14.11 -10.57
N VAL A 77 -2.98 -12.80 -10.55
CA VAL A 77 -3.65 -11.84 -11.46
C VAL A 77 -3.39 -12.09 -12.95
N LEU A 78 -2.29 -12.76 -13.28
CA LEU A 78 -1.93 -13.17 -14.64
C LEU A 78 -2.34 -14.61 -14.99
N ALA A 79 -3.06 -15.31 -14.11
CA ALA A 79 -3.55 -16.64 -14.40
C ALA A 79 -4.54 -16.62 -15.58
N PRO A 80 -4.63 -17.69 -16.38
CA PRO A 80 -5.60 -17.78 -17.46
C PRO A 80 -7.03 -17.65 -16.92
N SER A 81 -7.88 -16.92 -17.65
CA SER A 81 -9.29 -16.79 -17.33
C SER A 81 -9.99 -18.16 -17.30
N GLY A 82 -10.67 -18.48 -16.20
CA GLY A 82 -11.44 -19.72 -16.04
C GLY A 82 -10.71 -20.87 -15.34
N SER A 83 -9.60 -20.57 -14.65
CA SER A 83 -8.95 -21.49 -13.69
C SER A 83 -9.53 -21.38 -12.29
#